data_AF-A0A8J3LIE0-F1
#
_entry.id   AF-A0A8J3LIE0-F1
#
_cell.length_a   1.000
_cell.length_b   1.000
_cell.length_c   1.000
_cell.angle_alpha   90.00
_cell.angle_beta   90.00
_cell.angle_gamma   90.00
#
_symmetry.space_group_name_H-M   'P 1'
#
loop_
_entity.id
_entity.type
_entity.pdbx_description
1 polymer ?
#
loop_
_entity_poly.entity_id
_entity_poly.type
_entity_poly.pdbx_seq_one_letter_code
_entity_poly.pdbx_strand_id
1 'polypeptide(L)'
;MGVFASAGAARTFTHQAGDVGYVPFAFGHYIENLGDQPLVFLEMFRKPRFEDISLAQWMANTPPQVIADTINVPRSLIEALPKTKQPVVRWG
;
A
#
# COMPACT_ATOMS: atom_id res chain seq x y z
N MET A 1 1.41 -6.42 -8.88
CA MET A 1 1.83 -5.10 -8.35
C MET A 1 0.96 -4.02 -8.98
N GLY A 2 0.16 -3.32 -8.18
CA GLY A 2 -0.56 -2.12 -8.61
C GLY A 2 0.27 -0.88 -8.31
N VAL A 3 0.34 0.06 -9.25
CA VAL A 3 1.07 1.33 -9.08
C VAL A 3 0.14 2.49 -9.46
N PHE A 4 0.00 3.44 -8.54
CA PHE A 4 -0.76 4.66 -8.69
C PHE A 4 0.20 5.86 -8.79
N ALA A 5 0.14 6.53 -9.93
CA ALA A 5 0.71 7.86 -10.11
C ALA A 5 -0.32 8.93 -9.68
N SER A 6 0.01 10.20 -9.83
CA SER A 6 -0.94 11.29 -9.58
C SER A 6 -2.03 11.42 -10.68
N ALA A 7 -3.05 12.25 -10.41
CA ALA A 7 -4.05 12.67 -11.40
C ALA A 7 -4.86 11.51 -12.02
N GLY A 8 -5.12 10.47 -11.23
CA GLY A 8 -5.94 9.32 -11.65
C GLY A 8 -5.20 8.31 -12.54
N ALA A 9 -3.92 8.53 -12.83
CA ALA A 9 -3.12 7.59 -13.61
C ALA A 9 -2.71 6.39 -12.75
N ALA A 10 -3.10 5.18 -13.17
CA ALA A 10 -2.75 3.95 -12.50
C ALA A 10 -2.47 2.84 -13.51
N ARG A 11 -1.61 1.89 -13.15
CA ARG A 11 -1.35 0.69 -13.94
C ARG A 11 -1.00 -0.50 -13.06
N THR A 12 -1.44 -1.67 -13.48
CA THR A 12 -1.15 -2.96 -12.82
C THR A 12 -0.20 -3.79 -13.67
N PHE A 13 0.71 -4.48 -13.01
CA PHE A 13 1.75 -5.30 -13.61
C PHE A 13 1.85 -6.65 -12.90
N THR A 14 1.92 -7.73 -13.67
CA THR A 14 2.22 -9.08 -13.19
C THR A 14 3.73 -9.29 -13.14
N HIS A 15 4.20 -10.01 -12.12
CA HIS A 15 5.61 -10.35 -11.94
C HIS A 15 5.72 -11.82 -11.51
N GLN A 16 6.81 -12.45 -11.89
CA GLN A 16 7.20 -13.80 -11.46
C GLN A 16 8.70 -13.86 -11.13
N ALA A 17 9.19 -15.05 -10.76
CA ALA A 17 10.60 -15.27 -10.50
C ALA A 17 11.46 -14.87 -11.72
N GLY A 18 12.47 -14.03 -11.48
CA GLY A 18 13.36 -13.49 -12.51
C GLY A 18 12.99 -12.10 -13.03
N ASP A 19 11.77 -11.62 -12.75
CA ASP A 19 11.35 -10.28 -13.18
C ASP A 19 11.91 -9.16 -12.29
N VAL A 20 12.01 -7.97 -12.87
CA VAL A 20 12.35 -6.73 -12.16
C VAL A 20 11.18 -5.76 -12.25
N GLY A 21 10.71 -5.30 -11.09
CA GLY A 21 9.72 -4.23 -10.98
C GLY A 21 10.34 -2.89 -10.63
N TYR A 22 9.61 -1.80 -10.90
CA TYR A 22 10.03 -0.44 -10.51
C TYR A 22 8.83 0.40 -10.09
N VAL A 23 8.98 1.13 -8.99
CA VAL A 23 8.01 2.13 -8.53
C VAL A 23 8.72 3.49 -8.43
N PRO A 24 8.32 4.50 -9.22
CA PRO A 24 8.89 5.84 -9.13
C PRO A 24 8.69 6.47 -7.74
N PHE A 25 9.54 7.43 -7.40
CA PHE A 25 9.51 8.12 -6.11
C PHE A 25 8.09 8.64 -5.78
N ALA A 26 7.63 8.31 -4.57
CA ALA A 26 6.34 8.69 -3.99
C ALA A 26 5.07 8.14 -4.67
N PHE A 27 5.19 7.21 -5.63
CA PHE A 27 4.00 6.57 -6.22
C PHE A 27 3.38 5.57 -5.24
N GLY A 28 2.06 5.63 -5.09
CA GLY A 28 1.31 4.66 -4.29
C GLY A 28 1.38 3.28 -4.93
N HIS A 29 1.49 2.22 -4.14
CA HIS A 29 1.57 0.87 -4.69
C HIS A 29 1.14 -0.19 -3.68
N TYR A 30 0.80 -1.37 -4.20
CA TYR A 30 0.65 -2.60 -3.42
C TYR A 30 1.19 -3.79 -4.23
N ILE A 31 1.61 -4.83 -3.51
CA ILE A 31 2.08 -6.09 -4.09
C ILE A 31 1.19 -7.19 -3.52
N GLU A 32 0.49 -7.87 -4.42
CA GLU A 32 -0.45 -8.94 -4.09
C GLU A 32 0.11 -10.25 -4.64
N ASN A 33 0.10 -11.29 -3.80
CA ASN A 33 0.42 -12.63 -4.24
C ASN A 33 -0.81 -13.25 -4.90
N LEU A 34 -0.73 -13.50 -6.20
CA LEU A 34 -1.79 -14.15 -6.99
C LEU A 34 -1.60 -15.67 -7.11
N GLY A 35 -0.47 -16.20 -6.61
CA GLY A 35 -0.14 -17.63 -6.65
C GLY A 35 -0.54 -18.38 -5.39
N ASP A 36 -0.35 -19.69 -5.43
CA ASP A 36 -0.60 -20.64 -4.33
C ASP A 36 0.62 -20.89 -3.44
N GLN A 37 1.80 -20.42 -3.87
CA GLN A 37 3.06 -20.53 -3.14
C GLN A 37 3.45 -19.19 -2.49
N PRO A 38 4.35 -19.19 -1.48
CA PRO A 38 4.88 -17.95 -0.93
C PRO A 38 5.56 -17.07 -1.99
N LEU A 39 5.18 -15.79 -2.04
CA LEU A 39 5.88 -14.76 -2.80
C LEU A 39 7.08 -14.25 -2.01
N VAL A 40 8.26 -14.29 -2.62
CA VAL A 40 9.50 -13.72 -2.08
C VAL A 40 10.09 -12.75 -3.11
N PHE A 41 10.37 -11.52 -2.68
CA PHE A 41 10.97 -10.48 -3.52
C PHE A 41 11.83 -9.54 -2.67
N LEU A 42 12.62 -8.68 -3.31
CA LEU A 42 13.48 -7.70 -2.66
C LEU A 42 13.05 -6.27 -3.04
N GLU A 43 12.89 -5.41 -2.03
CA GLU A 43 12.73 -3.96 -2.23
C GLU A 43 14.09 -3.28 -2.07
N MET A 44 14.49 -2.49 -3.06
CA MET A 44 15.80 -1.85 -3.09
C MET A 44 15.67 -0.34 -3.32
N PHE A 45 16.39 0.44 -2.52
CA PHE A 45 16.32 1.89 -2.55
C PHE A 45 17.73 2.48 -2.61
N ARG A 46 17.92 3.52 -3.44
CA ARG A 46 19.17 4.29 -3.48
C ARG A 46 19.23 5.32 -2.35
N LYS A 47 19.05 4.88 -1.11
CA LYS A 47 19.07 5.69 0.12
C LYS A 47 19.63 4.87 1.29
N PRO A 48 20.26 5.51 2.29
CA PRO A 48 20.86 4.82 3.42
C PRO A 48 19.83 4.29 4.44
N ARG A 49 18.57 4.69 4.33
CA ARG A 49 17.50 4.32 5.25
C ARG A 49 16.22 4.03 4.46
N PHE A 50 15.54 2.96 4.87
CA PHE A 50 14.20 2.62 4.39
C PHE A 50 13.16 3.46 5.12
N GLU A 51 12.20 3.99 4.38
CA GLU A 51 11.01 4.65 4.90
C GLU A 51 9.81 4.34 4.01
N ASP A 52 8.65 4.12 4.62
CA ASP A 52 7.36 4.00 3.94
C ASP A 52 6.25 4.69 4.76
N ILE A 53 5.18 5.05 4.06
CA ILE A 53 3.92 5.52 4.67
C ILE A 53 2.84 4.49 4.34
N SER A 54 2.32 3.82 5.37
CA SER A 54 1.17 2.93 5.23
C SER A 54 -0.12 3.73 5.17
N LEU A 55 -0.94 3.50 4.13
CA LEU A 55 -2.24 4.15 3.98
C LEU A 55 -3.16 3.88 5.18
N ALA A 56 -3.23 2.62 5.65
CA ALA A 56 -4.06 2.25 6.80
C ALA A 56 -3.60 2.96 8.08
N GLN A 57 -2.30 2.95 8.36
CA GLN A 57 -1.74 3.66 9.52
C GLN A 57 -1.96 5.16 9.44
N TRP A 58 -1.77 5.76 8.25
CA TRP A 58 -1.98 7.19 8.04
C TRP A 58 -3.43 7.60 8.31
N MET A 59 -4.39 6.86 7.75
CA MET A 59 -5.82 7.09 8.01
C MET A 59 -6.16 6.91 9.50
N ALA A 60 -5.65 5.86 10.14
CA ALA A 60 -5.90 5.57 11.57
C ALA A 60 -5.33 6.63 12.54
N ASN A 61 -4.32 7.40 12.11
CA ASN A 61 -3.70 8.47 12.89
C ASN A 61 -4.16 9.88 12.48
N THR A 62 -5.14 9.98 11.57
CA THR A 62 -5.81 11.23 11.21
C THR A 62 -7.18 11.27 11.91
N PRO A 63 -7.73 12.46 12.28
CA PRO A 63 -9.06 12.53 12.90
C PRO A 63 -10.11 11.73 12.09
N PRO A 64 -10.79 10.72 12.69
CA PRO A 64 -11.57 9.75 11.93
C PRO A 64 -12.67 10.37 11.06
N GLN A 65 -13.31 11.43 11.57
CA GLN A 65 -14.36 12.14 10.83
C GLN A 65 -13.82 12.78 9.54
N VAL A 66 -12.61 13.36 9.57
CA VAL A 66 -12.00 13.99 8.39
C VAL A 66 -11.79 12.97 7.28
N ILE A 67 -11.26 11.79 7.61
CA ILE A 67 -11.07 10.73 6.63
C ILE A 67 -12.41 10.19 6.14
N ALA A 68 -13.35 9.92 7.06
CA ALA A 68 -14.68 9.43 6.74
C ALA A 68 -15.40 10.33 5.73
N ASP A 69 -15.36 11.64 5.93
CA ASP A 69 -15.92 12.64 5.02
C ASP A 69 -15.15 12.69 3.68
N THR A 70 -13.81 12.58 3.73
CA THR A 70 -12.94 12.65 2.53
C THR A 70 -13.21 11.52 1.54
N ILE A 71 -13.43 10.30 2.03
CA ILE A 71 -13.64 9.11 1.17
C ILE A 71 -15.08 8.59 1.19
N ASN A 72 -15.99 9.33 1.82
CA ASN A 72 -17.42 9.05 1.90
C ASN A 72 -17.75 7.64 2.43
N VAL A 73 -17.28 7.34 3.64
CA VAL A 73 -17.55 6.06 4.35
C VAL A 73 -18.02 6.29 5.79
N PRO A 74 -18.65 5.31 6.45
CA PRO A 74 -18.97 5.43 7.86
C PRO A 74 -17.73 5.65 8.72
N ARG A 75 -17.82 6.54 9.71
CA ARG A 75 -16.74 6.81 10.67
C ARG A 75 -16.25 5.54 11.37
N SER A 76 -17.14 4.59 11.65
CA SER A 76 -16.80 3.31 12.29
C SER A 76 -15.80 2.48 11.47
N LEU A 77 -15.78 2.63 10.15
CA LEU A 77 -14.80 1.96 9.29
C LEU A 77 -13.39 2.50 9.56
N ILE A 78 -13.25 3.81 9.73
CA ILE A 78 -11.95 4.44 10.02
C ILE A 78 -11.48 4.12 11.43
N GLU A 79 -12.39 4.08 12.40
CA GLU A 79 -12.07 3.72 13.79
C GLU A 79 -11.62 2.26 13.94
N ALA A 80 -12.01 1.39 13.01
CA ALA A 80 -11.58 -0.01 12.97
C ALA A 80 -10.16 -0.21 12.38
N LEU A 81 -9.55 0.83 11.79
CA LEU A 81 -8.23 0.71 11.16
C LEU A 81 -7.11 0.55 12.21
N PRO A 82 -6.08 -0.27 11.93
CA PRO A 82 -4.96 -0.45 12.84
C PRO A 82 -4.08 0.80 12.90
N LYS A 83 -3.82 1.30 14.11
CA LYS A 83 -2.87 2.43 14.34
C LYS A 83 -1.40 2.03 14.18
N THR A 84 -1.11 0.75 14.32
CA THR A 84 0.23 0.18 14.11
C THR A 84 0.33 -0.38 12.69
N LYS A 85 1.41 -0.04 11.99
CA LYS A 85 1.68 -0.51 10.64
C LYS A 85 1.72 -2.04 10.56
N GLN A 86 1.00 -2.61 9.60
CA GLN A 86 1.08 -4.00 9.19
C GLN A 86 1.54 -4.05 7.72
N PRO A 87 2.83 -4.27 7.43
CA PRO A 87 3.37 -4.21 6.06
C PRO A 87 2.84 -5.32 5.14
N VAL A 88 2.56 -6.49 5.72
CA VAL A 88 1.97 -7.63 5.02
C VAL A 88 0.68 -8.01 5.74
N VAL A 89 -0.44 -7.93 5.04
CA VAL A 89 -1.76 -8.28 5.55
C VAL A 89 -2.26 -9.55 4.85
N ARG A 90 -3.04 -10.35 5.57
CA ARG A 90 -3.80 -11.44 4.95
C ARG A 90 -5.14 -10.88 4.51
N TRP A 91 -5.46 -11.10 3.24
CA TRP A 91 -6.79 -10.85 2.71
C TRP A 91 -7.57 -12.16 2.75
N GLY A 92 -8.63 -12.23 3.55
CA GLY A 92 -9.40 -13.45 3.83
C GLY A 92 -10.03 -13.40 5.21
#